data_AF-A0A833GMV9-F1
#
_entry.id   AF-A0A833GMV9-F1
#
_cell.length_a   1.000
_cell.length_b   1.000
_cell.length_c   1.000
_cell.angle_alpha   90.00
_cell.angle_beta   90.00
_cell.angle_gamma   90.00
#
_symmetry.space_group_name_H-M   'P 1'
#
loop_
_entity.id
_entity.type
_entity.pdbx_description
1 polymer ?
#
loop_
_entity_poly.entity_id
_entity_poly.type
_entity_poly.pdbx_seq_one_letter_code
_entity_poly.pdbx_strand_id
1 'polypeptide(L)'
;LRDDQRAAKAEISVLVTQVLPKGVETFDLIEGVWVTHPRVAIPVAIMLRQSLVELAMVRQASEGQQTKMEMLYSYLTGPRFRQRVQAIVEAFSNMKEDLDKEKKAITKQWAKRDEQIERVMQATVGMYGDMQGIAGKTLQEIEGLEIKAIETNQRKGSTHD
;
A
#
# COMPACT_ATOMS: atom_id res chain seq x y z
N LEU A 1 31.13 3.46 -7.77
CA LEU A 1 30.39 2.66 -6.76
C LEU A 1 31.14 1.42 -6.28
N ARG A 2 31.54 0.47 -7.15
CA ARG A 2 32.35 -0.69 -6.70
C ARG A 2 33.71 -0.28 -6.11
N ASP A 3 34.34 0.74 -6.69
CA ASP A 3 35.59 1.29 -6.17
C ASP A 3 35.37 2.02 -4.84
N ASP A 4 34.26 2.75 -4.70
CA ASP A 4 33.85 3.38 -3.45
C ASP A 4 33.56 2.34 -2.35
N GLN A 5 32.92 1.23 -2.70
CA GLN A 5 32.67 0.11 -1.80
C GLN A 5 33.99 -0.48 -1.27
N ARG A 6 34.96 -0.70 -2.15
CA ARG A 6 36.30 -1.19 -1.78
C ARG A 6 37.07 -0.19 -0.92
N ALA A 7 37.05 1.09 -1.30
CA ALA A 7 37.69 2.16 -0.55
C ALA A 7 37.11 2.30 0.87
N ALA A 8 35.78 2.19 1.00
CA ALA A 8 35.06 2.23 2.26
C ALA A 8 35.19 0.94 3.08
N LYS A 9 35.80 -0.12 2.53
CA LYS A 9 35.81 -1.48 3.10
C LYS A 9 34.41 -1.96 3.49
N ALA A 10 33.41 -1.55 2.71
CA ALA A 10 32.01 -1.81 3.00
C ALA A 10 31.60 -3.19 2.47
N GLU A 11 30.97 -3.99 3.33
CA GLU A 11 30.49 -5.33 2.95
C GLU A 11 29.29 -5.27 2.00
N ILE A 12 28.51 -4.20 2.05
CA ILE A 12 27.30 -3.99 1.26
C ILE A 12 27.37 -2.61 0.60
N SER A 13 26.92 -2.51 -0.65
CA SER A 13 26.72 -1.23 -1.34
C SER A 13 25.25 -1.06 -1.72
N VAL A 14 24.73 0.16 -1.55
CA VAL A 14 23.35 0.53 -1.86
C VAL A 14 23.36 1.81 -2.67
N LEU A 15 22.64 1.81 -3.80
CA LEU A 15 22.36 2.95 -4.64
C LEU A 15 20.87 3.32 -4.48
N VAL A 16 20.62 4.53 -4.01
CA VAL A 16 19.27 5.08 -3.94
C VAL A 16 19.06 6.00 -5.14
N THR A 17 18.08 5.71 -5.99
CA THR A 17 17.83 6.48 -7.22
C THR A 17 16.35 6.61 -7.53
N GLN A 18 15.94 7.79 -8.00
CA GLN A 18 14.57 8.01 -8.51
C GLN A 18 14.35 7.31 -9.86
N VAL A 19 15.41 7.11 -10.64
CA VAL A 19 15.36 6.43 -11.94
C VAL A 19 15.90 5.02 -11.77
N LEU A 20 15.00 4.04 -11.76
CA LEU A 20 15.35 2.64 -11.63
C LEU A 20 15.72 2.01 -13.00
N PRO A 21 16.60 1.02 -13.03
CA PRO A 21 16.89 0.22 -14.23
C PRO A 21 15.64 -0.48 -14.77
N LYS A 22 15.65 -0.80 -16.07
CA LYS A 22 14.53 -1.50 -16.71
C LYS A 22 14.27 -2.84 -16.00
N GLY A 23 13.03 -3.06 -15.58
CA GLY A 23 12.60 -4.29 -14.90
C GLY A 23 12.65 -4.24 -13.37
N VAL A 24 13.12 -3.14 -12.77
CA VAL A 24 13.11 -2.96 -11.30
C VAL A 24 12.01 -1.98 -10.91
N GLU A 25 11.04 -2.43 -10.11
CA GLU A 25 9.91 -1.60 -9.67
C GLU A 25 10.14 -0.92 -8.31
N THR A 26 10.85 -1.59 -7.39
CA THR A 26 11.00 -1.11 -6.00
C THR A 26 12.44 -1.14 -5.54
N PHE A 27 13.02 -2.33 -5.40
CA PHE A 27 14.45 -2.52 -5.15
C PHE A 27 14.89 -3.89 -5.69
N ASP A 28 16.14 -4.00 -6.10
CA ASP A 28 16.73 -5.26 -6.57
C ASP A 28 18.25 -5.27 -6.35
N LEU A 29 18.86 -6.45 -6.40
CA LEU A 29 20.30 -6.64 -6.34
C LEU A 29 20.84 -6.79 -7.77
N ILE A 30 21.46 -5.74 -8.27
CA ILE A 30 22.04 -5.73 -9.61
C ILE A 30 23.54 -5.74 -9.47
N GLU A 31 24.19 -6.78 -9.99
CA GLU A 31 25.65 -6.78 -10.13
C GLU A 31 26.41 -6.61 -8.78
N GLY A 32 25.80 -7.05 -7.68
CA GLY A 32 26.32 -6.92 -6.32
C GLY A 32 26.04 -5.58 -5.64
N VAL A 33 25.24 -4.71 -6.25
CA VAL A 33 24.79 -3.43 -5.71
C VAL A 33 23.29 -3.47 -5.49
N TRP A 34 22.84 -3.15 -4.28
CA TRP A 34 21.41 -2.95 -4.03
C TRP A 34 20.95 -1.64 -4.67
N VAL A 35 20.02 -1.70 -5.61
CA VAL A 35 19.43 -0.52 -6.25
C VAL A 35 18.02 -0.38 -5.72
N THR A 36 17.67 0.79 -5.17
CA THR A 36 16.39 1.00 -4.49
C THR A 36 15.80 2.39 -4.75
N HIS A 37 14.47 2.46 -4.83
CA HIS A 37 13.76 3.73 -4.92
C HIS A 37 13.75 4.46 -3.56
N PRO A 38 13.84 5.81 -3.52
CA PRO A 38 13.83 6.59 -2.27
C PRO A 38 12.68 6.24 -1.30
N ARG A 39 11.49 5.91 -1.84
CA ARG A 39 10.30 5.54 -1.05
C ARG A 39 10.49 4.29 -0.17
N VAL A 40 11.40 3.39 -0.52
CA VAL A 40 11.64 2.13 0.21
C VAL A 40 13.07 2.04 0.77
N ALA A 41 13.84 3.13 0.70
CA ALA A 41 15.22 3.16 1.17
C ALA A 41 15.36 2.83 2.67
N ILE A 42 14.45 3.34 3.51
CA ILE A 42 14.48 3.08 4.96
C ILE A 42 14.20 1.59 5.28
N PRO A 43 13.11 0.97 4.78
CA PRO A 43 12.90 -0.47 4.94
C PRO A 43 14.07 -1.33 4.45
N VAL A 44 14.65 -1.01 3.29
CA VAL A 44 15.81 -1.72 2.75
C VAL A 44 17.02 -1.58 3.66
N ALA A 45 17.30 -0.38 4.19
CA ALA A 45 18.39 -0.16 5.13
C ALA A 45 18.21 -0.95 6.44
N ILE A 46 16.98 -1.05 6.96
CA ILE A 46 16.68 -1.85 8.15
C ILE A 46 16.95 -3.34 7.90
N MET A 47 16.50 -3.87 6.76
CA MET A 47 16.75 -5.27 6.37
C MET A 47 18.25 -5.56 6.28
N LEU A 48 19.01 -4.72 5.56
CA LEU A 48 20.44 -4.90 5.38
C LEU A 48 21.20 -4.79 6.71
N ARG A 49 20.80 -3.87 7.59
CA ARG A 49 21.36 -3.74 8.94
C ARG A 49 21.12 -5.02 9.75
N GLN A 50 19.91 -5.56 9.73
CA GLN A 50 19.58 -6.79 10.45
C GLN A 50 20.45 -7.95 9.95
N SER A 51 20.63 -8.09 8.64
CA SER A 51 21.53 -9.09 8.06
C SER A 51 22.99 -8.92 8.50
N LEU A 52 23.50 -7.68 8.56
CA LEU A 52 24.85 -7.40 9.05
C LEU A 52 25.01 -7.72 10.54
N VAL A 53 24.01 -7.39 11.36
CA VAL A 53 24.02 -7.70 12.81
C VAL A 53 24.03 -9.22 13.02
N GLU A 54 23.21 -9.96 12.29
CA GLU A 54 23.19 -11.43 12.36
C GLU A 54 24.52 -12.04 11.90
N LEU A 55 25.11 -11.53 10.81
CA LEU A 55 26.44 -11.95 10.36
C LEU A 55 27.53 -11.66 11.39
N ALA A 56 27.49 -10.49 12.04
CA ALA A 56 28.45 -10.14 13.10
C ALA A 56 28.30 -11.05 14.33
N MET A 57 27.06 -11.34 14.75
CA MET A 57 26.77 -12.29 15.83
C MET A 57 27.28 -13.70 15.49
N VAL A 58 27.09 -14.14 14.25
CA VAL A 58 27.62 -15.42 13.76
C VAL A 58 29.14 -15.42 13.78
N ARG A 59 29.80 -14.36 13.31
CA ARG A 59 31.26 -14.24 13.33
C ARG A 59 31.83 -14.25 14.75
N GLN A 60 31.21 -13.51 15.67
CA GLN A 60 31.60 -13.48 17.07
C GLN A 60 31.41 -14.84 17.75
N ALA A 61 30.35 -15.57 17.40
CA ALA A 61 30.13 -16.94 17.85
C ALA A 61 31.03 -17.99 17.16
N SER A 62 31.77 -17.60 16.10
CA SER A 62 32.57 -18.50 15.24
C SER A 62 34.07 -18.53 15.56
N GLU A 63 34.57 -17.73 16.51
CA GLU A 63 35.89 -17.96 17.12
C GLU A 63 35.87 -19.33 17.84
N GLY A 64 36.15 -20.40 17.07
CA GLY A 64 36.25 -21.79 17.55
C GLY A 64 35.50 -22.89 16.76
N GLN A 65 34.75 -22.62 15.67
CA GLN A 65 33.82 -23.62 15.07
C GLN A 65 33.87 -23.75 13.53
N GLN A 66 34.95 -24.31 12.95
CA GLN A 66 35.09 -24.53 11.50
C GLN A 66 34.03 -25.48 10.86
N THR A 67 33.23 -26.24 11.62
CA THR A 67 32.28 -27.24 11.10
C THR A 67 30.85 -26.74 10.79
N LYS A 68 30.46 -25.51 11.17
CA LYS A 68 29.08 -25.00 10.96
C LYS A 68 28.88 -24.19 9.67
N MET A 69 29.97 -23.64 9.12
CA MET A 69 29.89 -22.79 7.91
C MET A 69 29.57 -23.61 6.66
N GLU A 70 30.07 -24.85 6.57
CA GLU A 70 29.66 -25.82 5.55
C GLU A 70 28.18 -26.20 5.67
N MET A 71 27.65 -26.38 6.88
CA MET A 71 26.22 -26.64 7.10
C MET A 71 25.33 -25.47 6.66
N LEU A 72 25.77 -24.23 6.92
CA LEU A 72 25.04 -23.03 6.49
C LEU A 72 25.08 -22.86 4.96
N TYR A 73 26.24 -23.08 4.34
CA TYR A 73 26.37 -23.03 2.88
C TYR A 73 25.52 -24.12 2.21
N SER A 74 25.53 -25.34 2.75
CA SER A 74 24.63 -26.45 2.36
C SER A 74 23.16 -26.10 2.52
N TYR A 75 22.77 -25.40 3.58
CA TYR A 75 21.38 -25.00 3.79
C TYR A 75 20.93 -23.92 2.81
N LEU A 76 21.73 -22.87 2.62
CA LEU A 76 21.45 -21.75 1.71
C LEU A 76 21.40 -22.18 0.24
N THR A 77 22.27 -23.12 -0.15
CA THR A 77 22.26 -23.71 -1.50
C THR A 77 21.34 -24.92 -1.62
N GLY A 78 20.80 -25.39 -0.50
CA GLY A 78 20.03 -26.60 -0.38
C GLY A 78 18.54 -26.44 -0.67
N PRO A 79 17.84 -27.57 -0.95
CA PRO A 79 16.42 -27.58 -1.31
C PRO A 79 15.52 -27.02 -0.19
N ARG A 80 15.96 -27.08 1.07
CA ARG A 80 15.19 -26.63 2.23
C ARG A 80 15.03 -25.11 2.30
N PHE A 81 16.07 -24.33 1.97
CA PHE A 81 15.97 -22.88 1.91
C PHE A 81 15.06 -22.45 0.76
N ARG A 82 15.24 -23.05 -0.42
CA ARG A 82 14.37 -22.82 -1.60
C ARG A 82 12.89 -23.08 -1.28
N GLN A 83 12.58 -24.20 -0.63
CA GLN A 83 11.20 -24.52 -0.21
C GLN A 83 10.61 -23.48 0.74
N ARG A 84 11.41 -22.93 1.67
CA ARG A 84 10.92 -21.88 2.58
C ARG A 84 10.65 -20.57 1.85
N VAL A 85 11.52 -20.16 0.94
CA VAL A 85 11.29 -18.97 0.10
C VAL A 85 10.06 -19.17 -0.76
N GLN A 86 9.90 -20.35 -1.36
CA GLN A 86 8.74 -20.66 -2.18
C GLN A 86 7.43 -20.64 -1.39
N ALA A 87 7.40 -21.22 -0.19
CA ALA A 87 6.24 -21.15 0.69
C ALA A 87 5.85 -19.71 1.06
N ILE A 88 6.85 -18.84 1.26
CA ILE A 88 6.62 -17.41 1.52
C ILE A 88 6.01 -16.73 0.27
N VAL A 89 6.59 -16.94 -0.91
CA VAL A 89 6.10 -16.38 -2.17
C VAL A 89 4.67 -16.83 -2.48
N GLU A 90 4.37 -18.12 -2.26
CA GLU A 90 3.03 -18.68 -2.43
C GLU A 90 2.03 -18.05 -1.44
N ALA A 91 2.39 -17.92 -0.16
CA ALA A 91 1.52 -17.26 0.82
C ALA A 91 1.24 -15.79 0.45
N PHE A 92 2.25 -15.04 0.01
CA PHE A 92 2.05 -13.66 -0.46
C PHE A 92 1.16 -13.56 -1.69
N SER A 93 1.33 -14.47 -2.64
CA SER A 93 0.53 -14.51 -3.86
C SER A 93 -0.95 -14.78 -3.55
N ASN A 94 -1.22 -15.75 -2.66
CA ASN A 94 -2.58 -16.08 -2.21
C ASN A 94 -3.23 -14.90 -1.49
N MET A 95 -2.53 -14.27 -0.54
CA MET A 95 -3.05 -13.10 0.17
C MET A 95 -3.39 -11.95 -0.77
N LYS A 96 -2.58 -11.74 -1.82
CA LYS A 96 -2.83 -10.71 -2.83
C LYS A 96 -4.07 -11.02 -3.67
N GLU A 97 -4.23 -12.27 -4.08
CA GLU A 97 -5.39 -12.71 -4.85
C GLU A 97 -6.70 -12.57 -4.06
N ASP A 98 -6.69 -12.98 -2.78
CA ASP A 98 -7.85 -12.87 -1.90
C ASP A 98 -8.26 -11.40 -1.70
N LEU A 99 -7.29 -10.52 -1.43
CA LEU A 99 -7.54 -9.08 -1.32
C LEU A 99 -8.20 -8.50 -2.59
N ASP A 100 -7.73 -8.92 -3.77
CA ASP A 100 -8.27 -8.42 -5.04
C ASP A 100 -9.68 -8.96 -5.32
N LYS A 101 -9.99 -10.19 -4.88
CA LYS A 101 -11.36 -10.74 -4.90
C LYS A 101 -12.29 -9.99 -3.95
N GLU A 102 -11.84 -9.75 -2.72
CA GLU A 102 -12.61 -8.99 -1.72
C GLU A 102 -12.95 -7.59 -2.21
N LYS A 103 -11.96 -6.86 -2.76
CA LYS A 103 -12.18 -5.53 -3.35
C LYS A 103 -13.28 -5.56 -4.40
N LYS A 104 -13.21 -6.49 -5.36
CA LYS A 104 -14.24 -6.61 -6.41
C LYS A 104 -15.63 -6.90 -5.84
N ALA A 105 -15.73 -7.81 -4.88
CA ALA A 105 -17.00 -8.17 -4.25
C ALA A 105 -17.61 -6.99 -3.47
N ILE A 106 -16.80 -6.30 -2.67
CA ILE A 106 -17.21 -5.13 -1.88
C ILE A 106 -17.64 -3.99 -2.79
N THR A 107 -16.88 -3.68 -3.85
CA THR A 107 -17.25 -2.63 -4.81
C THR A 107 -18.60 -2.92 -5.48
N LYS A 108 -18.85 -4.17 -5.88
CA LYS A 108 -20.17 -4.58 -6.41
C LYS A 108 -21.27 -4.40 -5.37
N GLN A 109 -21.00 -4.73 -4.11
CA GLN A 109 -21.97 -4.59 -3.02
C GLN A 109 -22.27 -3.12 -2.70
N TRP A 110 -21.27 -2.24 -2.75
CA TRP A 110 -21.45 -0.80 -2.63
C TRP A 110 -22.35 -0.28 -3.74
N ALA A 111 -22.08 -0.59 -5.01
CA ALA A 111 -22.90 -0.15 -6.13
C ALA A 111 -24.37 -0.58 -5.99
N LYS A 112 -24.62 -1.84 -5.58
CA LYS A 112 -25.99 -2.33 -5.35
C LYS A 112 -26.69 -1.58 -4.23
N ARG A 113 -25.99 -1.31 -3.11
CA ARG A 113 -26.56 -0.59 -1.97
C ARG A 113 -26.85 0.86 -2.31
N ASP A 114 -25.98 1.50 -3.07
CA ASP A 114 -26.16 2.86 -3.55
C ASP A 114 -27.43 2.99 -4.39
N GLU A 115 -27.65 2.09 -5.35
CA GLU A 115 -28.88 2.04 -6.16
C GLU A 115 -30.14 1.78 -5.33
N GLN A 116 -30.04 0.98 -4.26
CA GLN A 116 -31.16 0.74 -3.35
C GLN A 116 -31.50 1.99 -2.53
N ILE A 117 -30.48 2.66 -2.00
CA ILE A 117 -30.63 3.91 -1.24
C ILE A 117 -31.27 4.96 -2.14
N GLU A 118 -30.79 5.12 -3.37
CA GLU A 118 -31.31 6.10 -4.33
C GLU A 118 -32.78 5.82 -4.67
N ARG A 119 -33.16 4.56 -4.93
CA ARG A 119 -34.57 4.22 -5.20
C ARG A 119 -35.51 4.56 -4.04
N VAL A 120 -35.09 4.26 -2.81
CA VAL A 120 -35.88 4.59 -1.61
C VAL A 120 -35.96 6.11 -1.42
N MET A 121 -34.87 6.83 -1.67
CA MET A 121 -34.84 8.29 -1.63
C MET A 121 -35.84 8.89 -2.62
N GLN A 122 -35.79 8.47 -3.89
CA GLN A 122 -36.69 8.93 -4.94
C GLN A 122 -38.17 8.62 -4.63
N ALA A 123 -38.46 7.42 -4.12
CA ALA A 123 -39.82 7.07 -3.69
C ALA A 123 -40.32 7.95 -2.54
N THR A 124 -39.45 8.28 -1.59
CA THR A 124 -39.77 9.15 -0.45
C THR A 124 -40.04 10.58 -0.91
N VAL A 125 -39.20 11.12 -1.79
CA VAL A 125 -39.39 12.46 -2.41
C VAL A 125 -40.68 12.51 -3.23
N GLY A 126 -40.93 11.50 -4.06
CA GLY A 126 -42.14 11.42 -4.88
C GLY A 126 -43.40 11.40 -4.03
N MET A 127 -43.46 10.54 -3.01
CA MET A 127 -44.60 10.47 -2.08
C MET A 127 -44.82 11.79 -1.32
N TYR A 128 -43.73 12.47 -0.93
CA TYR A 128 -43.83 13.78 -0.31
C TYR A 128 -44.42 14.83 -1.26
N GLY A 129 -44.00 14.84 -2.53
CA GLY A 129 -44.58 15.67 -3.58
C GLY A 129 -46.06 15.38 -3.83
N ASP A 130 -46.45 14.09 -3.89
CA ASP A 130 -47.84 13.67 -4.02
C ASP A 130 -48.69 14.16 -2.84
N MET A 131 -48.20 14.01 -1.60
CA MET A 131 -48.87 14.49 -0.39
C MET A 131 -49.01 16.03 -0.39
N GLN A 132 -47.98 16.78 -0.80
CA GLN A 132 -48.07 18.23 -0.94
C GLN A 132 -49.10 18.66 -2.01
N GLY A 133 -49.22 17.90 -3.10
CA GLY A 133 -50.21 18.14 -4.15
C GLY A 133 -51.65 17.89 -3.69
N ILE A 134 -51.88 16.86 -2.88
CA ILE A 134 -53.21 16.47 -2.38
C ILE A 134 -53.66 17.32 -1.18
N ALA A 135 -52.77 17.53 -0.20
CA ALA A 135 -53.11 18.18 1.08
C ALA A 135 -52.89 19.71 1.07
N GLY A 136 -52.34 20.26 -0.01
CA GLY A 136 -51.89 21.66 -0.05
C GLY A 136 -50.62 21.88 0.80
N LYS A 137 -50.11 23.13 0.82
CA LYS A 137 -48.83 23.55 1.43
C LYS A 137 -48.64 23.29 2.94
N THR A 138 -49.50 22.51 3.59
CA THR A 138 -49.56 22.33 5.05
C THR A 138 -48.85 21.08 5.60
N LEU A 139 -48.12 20.32 4.77
CA LEU A 139 -47.29 19.22 5.29
C LEU A 139 -46.01 19.75 5.95
N GLN A 140 -45.71 19.31 7.18
CA GLN A 140 -44.43 19.56 7.86
C GLN A 140 -43.25 19.06 7.00
N GLU A 141 -42.16 19.83 6.99
CA GLU A 141 -40.94 19.53 6.25
C GLU A 141 -40.18 18.36 6.90
N ILE A 142 -39.63 17.44 6.07
CA ILE A 142 -38.85 16.30 6.53
C ILE A 142 -37.36 16.69 6.52
N GLU A 143 -36.72 16.60 7.69
CA GLU A 143 -35.31 16.89 7.90
C GLU A 143 -34.44 15.97 7.00
N GLY A 144 -33.69 16.56 6.06
CA GLY A 144 -32.83 15.85 5.09
C GLY A 144 -33.30 15.89 3.63
N LEU A 145 -34.53 16.34 3.35
CA LEU A 145 -35.04 16.60 1.99
C LEU A 145 -35.14 18.10 1.67
N GLU A 146 -34.59 18.95 2.54
CA GLU A 146 -34.59 20.39 2.38
C GLU A 146 -33.75 20.83 1.17
N ILE A 147 -34.32 21.69 0.33
CA ILE A 147 -33.54 22.49 -0.62
C ILE A 147 -32.78 23.52 0.20
N LYS A 148 -31.56 23.20 0.63
CA LYS A 148 -30.58 24.26 0.92
C LYS A 148 -30.22 24.89 -0.41
N ALA A 149 -30.97 25.92 -0.80
CA ALA A 149 -30.67 26.72 -1.97
C ALA A 149 -29.19 27.10 -1.89
N ILE A 150 -28.43 26.72 -2.92
CA ILE A 150 -27.04 27.16 -3.05
C ILE A 150 -27.11 28.68 -3.24
N GLU A 151 -26.91 29.43 -2.15
CA GLU A 151 -26.80 30.89 -2.21
C GLU A 151 -25.62 31.22 -3.12
N THR A 152 -25.94 31.62 -4.35
CA THR A 152 -24.96 32.14 -5.30
C THR A 152 -24.53 33.49 -4.77
N ASN A 153 -23.39 33.52 -4.09
CA ASN A 153 -22.79 34.71 -3.50
C ASN A 153 -22.44 35.73 -4.60
N GLN A 154 -23.39 36.58 -4.96
CA GLN A 154 -23.10 37.81 -5.70
C GLN A 154 -22.35 38.76 -4.77
N ARG A 155 -21.02 38.75 -4.86
CA ARG A 155 -20.15 39.76 -4.26
C ARG A 155 -20.56 41.14 -4.76
N LYS A 156 -21.35 41.88 -3.97
CA LYS A 156 -21.39 43.34 -4.07
C LYS A 156 -20.04 43.86 -3.58
N GLY A 157 -19.18 44.23 -4.53
CA GLY A 157 -18.06 45.12 -4.24
C GLY A 157 -18.62 46.49 -3.88
N SER A 158 -18.69 46.79 -2.59
CA SER A 158 -18.89 48.15 -2.10
C SER A 158 -17.52 48.81 -1.97
N THR A 159 -17.16 49.58 -2.98
CA THR A 159 -16.33 50.78 -2.82
C THR A 159 -16.96 51.66 -1.73
N HIS A 160 -16.18 52.04 -0.73
CA HIS A 160 -16.43 53.23 0.07
C HIS A 160 -15.20 54.11 -0.10
N ASP A 161 -15.41 55.22 -0.81
CA ASP A 161 -14.74 56.50 -0.54
C ASP A 161 -15.21 57.03 0.83
#